data_AF-A0AAD6SJA7-F1
#
_entry.id   AF-A0AAD6SJA7-F1
#
_cell.length_a   1.000
_cell.length_b   1.000
_cell.length_c   1.000
_cell.angle_alpha   90.00
_cell.angle_beta   90.00
_cell.angle_gamma   90.00
#
_symmetry.space_group_name_H-M   'P 1'
#
loop_
_entity.id
_entity.type
_entity.pdbx_description
1 polymer ?
#
loop_
_entity_poly.entity_id
_entity_poly.type
_entity_poly.pdbx_seq_one_letter_code
_entity_poly.pdbx_strand_id
1 'polypeptide(L)'
;SLNNPHGMCGVTSGGKYDHKRGGHIFFKQLKLVCEFPSGFTVLLLSGACEHGNTAIQKGETRYSMTQYAAGALFRWQAYGCQSAKLLLAKPGGAALKAKFDGEPGARAAWALGLLSEADELEADR
;
A
#
# COMPACT_ATOMS: atom_id res chain seq x y z
N SER A 1 2.43 -8.18 -4.88
CA SER A 1 2.95 -6.93 -4.30
C SER A 1 4.21 -7.20 -3.49
N LEU A 2 5.22 -6.34 -3.58
CA LEU A 2 6.41 -6.36 -2.70
C LEU A 2 6.08 -5.83 -1.29
N ASN A 3 4.99 -5.07 -1.16
CA ASN A 3 4.48 -4.52 0.09
C ASN A 3 3.41 -5.43 0.71
N ASN A 4 3.18 -5.31 2.02
CA ASN A 4 2.07 -5.96 2.69
C ASN A 4 0.72 -5.30 2.31
N PRO A 5 -0.23 -6.01 1.67
CA PRO A 5 -1.46 -5.39 1.16
C PRO A 5 -2.37 -4.78 2.24
N HIS A 6 -2.43 -5.37 3.43
CA HIS A 6 -3.22 -4.86 4.56
C HIS A 6 -2.39 -3.97 5.51
N GLY A 7 -1.10 -3.78 5.23
CA GLY A 7 -0.25 -2.89 6.03
C GLY A 7 -0.49 -1.45 5.62
N MET A 8 -0.85 -0.59 6.58
CA MET A 8 -0.87 0.85 6.35
C MET A 8 0.53 1.37 6.10
N CYS A 9 0.68 2.16 5.04
CA CYS A 9 1.91 2.85 4.71
C CYS A 9 1.72 4.34 4.96
N GLY A 10 2.71 4.95 5.62
CA GLY A 10 2.76 6.39 5.82
C GLY A 10 3.51 7.04 4.68
N VAL A 11 2.85 7.90 3.92
CA VAL A 11 3.49 8.74 2.90
C VAL A 11 3.46 10.16 3.41
N THR A 12 4.62 10.76 3.60
CA THR A 12 4.78 12.16 4.02
C THR A 12 5.26 13.00 2.84
N SER A 13 4.56 14.08 2.53
CA SER A 13 4.95 15.03 1.49
C SER A 13 5.88 16.12 2.04
N GLY A 14 6.83 16.58 1.24
CA GLY A 14 7.71 17.69 1.59
C GLY A 14 8.10 18.54 0.38
N GLY A 15 8.78 19.65 0.62
CA GLY A 15 9.25 20.58 -0.42
C GLY A 15 8.44 21.86 -0.52
N LYS A 16 8.71 22.66 -1.57
CA LYS A 16 8.07 23.95 -1.83
C LYS A 16 7.32 23.88 -3.16
N TYR A 17 6.00 23.70 -3.06
CA TYR A 17 5.08 23.64 -4.19
C TYR A 17 3.69 24.14 -3.77
N ASP A 18 2.91 24.63 -4.73
CA ASP A 18 1.51 24.99 -4.55
C ASP A 18 0.62 23.74 -4.66
N HIS A 19 0.24 23.19 -3.50
CA HIS A 19 -0.57 21.97 -3.41
C HIS A 19 -2.01 22.13 -3.92
N LYS A 20 -2.45 23.35 -4.27
CA LYS A 20 -3.75 23.59 -4.92
C LYS A 20 -3.65 23.53 -6.44
N ARG A 21 -2.43 23.55 -6.99
CA ARG A 21 -2.15 23.57 -8.43
C ARG A 21 -1.46 22.30 -8.93
N GLY A 22 -1.08 21.38 -8.05
CA GLY A 22 -0.32 20.19 -8.39
C GLY A 22 0.19 19.43 -7.18
N GLY A 23 0.92 18.34 -7.42
CA GLY A 23 1.46 17.49 -6.35
C GLY A 23 0.40 16.76 -5.53
N HIS A 24 -0.82 16.64 -6.04
CA HIS A 24 -1.93 15.92 -5.43
C HIS A 24 -1.60 14.44 -5.34
N ILE A 25 -2.20 13.73 -4.40
CA ILE A 25 -2.18 12.27 -4.37
C ILE A 25 -3.44 11.74 -5.04
N PHE A 26 -3.31 10.72 -5.90
CA PHE A 26 -4.44 10.06 -6.52
C PHE A 26 -4.52 8.60 -6.08
N PHE A 27 -5.74 8.06 -6.05
CA PHE A 27 -6.06 6.66 -5.75
C PHE A 27 -6.96 6.12 -6.86
N LYS A 28 -6.45 5.20 -7.68
CA LYS A 28 -7.12 4.78 -8.92
C LYS A 28 -8.39 3.98 -8.66
N GLN A 29 -8.33 2.98 -7.76
CA GLN A 29 -9.47 2.13 -7.43
C GLN A 29 -10.59 2.93 -6.75
N LEU A 30 -10.22 3.94 -5.96
CA LEU A 30 -11.17 4.80 -5.26
C LEU A 30 -11.71 5.94 -6.15
N LYS A 31 -11.10 6.18 -7.32
CA LYS A 31 -11.38 7.33 -8.20
C LYS A 31 -11.27 8.66 -7.45
N LEU A 32 -10.33 8.76 -6.53
CA LEU A 32 -10.10 9.94 -5.71
C LEU A 32 -8.81 10.65 -6.10
N VAL A 33 -8.85 11.99 -6.07
CA VAL A 33 -7.68 12.86 -6.15
C VAL A 33 -7.81 13.88 -5.03
N CYS A 34 -6.81 13.93 -4.16
CA CYS A 34 -6.81 14.79 -2.99
C CYS A 34 -5.63 15.76 -3.04
N GLU A 35 -5.87 17.02 -2.70
CA GLU A 35 -4.80 17.96 -2.39
C GLU A 35 -3.90 17.34 -1.32
N PHE A 36 -2.59 17.42 -1.52
CA PHE A 36 -1.63 16.82 -0.60
C PHE A 36 -0.56 17.85 -0.24
N PRO A 37 -0.78 18.67 0.81
CA PRO A 37 0.13 19.74 1.20
C PRO A 37 1.49 19.26 1.67
N SER A 38 2.51 20.14 1.56
CA SER A 38 3.83 19.88 2.14
C SER A 38 3.73 19.79 3.66
N GLY A 39 4.41 18.80 4.26
CA GLY A 39 4.34 18.48 5.69
C GLY A 39 3.21 17.52 6.07
N PHE A 40 2.28 17.20 5.16
CA PHE A 40 1.18 16.28 5.46
C PHE A 40 1.62 14.83 5.31
N THR A 41 1.03 13.97 6.14
CA THR A 41 1.20 12.52 6.05
C THR A 41 -0.16 11.88 5.81
N VAL A 42 -0.21 10.95 4.86
CA VAL A 42 -1.38 10.10 4.60
C VAL A 42 -1.05 8.66 4.96
N LEU A 43 -1.98 7.98 5.62
CA LEU A 43 -1.94 6.54 5.85
C LEU A 43 -2.80 5.87 4.79
N LEU A 44 -2.22 4.93 4.03
CA LEU A 44 -2.93 4.25 2.96
C LEU A 44 -2.51 2.78 2.81
N LEU A 45 -3.42 1.95 2.31
CA LEU A 45 -3.16 0.56 1.95
C LEU A 45 -2.36 0.46 0.64
N SER A 46 -1.11 0.91 0.67
CA SER A 46 -0.23 1.05 -0.51
C SER A 46 0.01 -0.26 -1.26
N GLY A 47 -0.05 -1.38 -0.55
CA GLY A 47 0.09 -2.71 -1.16
C GLY A 47 -1.15 -3.21 -1.89
N ALA A 48 -2.31 -2.55 -1.70
CA ALA A 48 -3.61 -2.94 -2.24
C ALA A 48 -4.26 -1.87 -3.15
N CYS A 49 -3.95 -0.59 -2.95
CA CYS A 49 -4.46 0.52 -3.75
C CYS A 49 -3.37 1.13 -4.65
N GLU A 50 -3.63 1.23 -5.95
CA GLU A 50 -2.77 1.93 -6.91
C GLU A 50 -2.90 3.44 -6.69
N HIS A 51 -1.78 4.08 -6.39
CA HIS A 51 -1.70 5.49 -6.06
C HIS A 51 -0.44 6.11 -6.64
N GLY A 52 -0.42 7.43 -6.70
CA GLY A 52 0.73 8.19 -7.15
C GLY A 52 0.53 9.68 -6.92
N ASN A 53 1.41 10.49 -7.50
CA ASN A 53 1.33 11.94 -7.38
C ASN A 53 1.13 12.60 -8.74
N THR A 54 0.39 13.71 -8.77
CA THR A 54 0.30 14.56 -9.96
C THR A 54 1.56 15.42 -10.10
N ALA A 55 1.78 15.94 -11.31
CA ALA A 55 2.88 16.85 -11.57
C ALA A 55 2.79 18.13 -10.72
N ILE A 56 3.95 18.71 -10.41
CA ILE A 56 4.09 20.05 -9.83
C ILE A 56 4.40 21.07 -10.94
N GLN A 57 4.34 22.35 -10.62
CA GLN A 57 4.64 23.43 -11.56
C GLN A 57 6.14 23.57 -11.79
N LYS A 58 6.51 24.24 -12.89
CA LYS A 58 7.91 24.51 -13.22
C LYS A 58 8.57 25.36 -12.13
N GLY A 59 9.73 24.92 -11.65
CA GLY A 59 10.51 25.62 -10.61
C GLY A 59 10.11 25.26 -9.17
N GLU A 60 9.10 24.41 -8.99
CA GLU A 60 8.74 23.87 -7.69
C GLU A 60 9.58 22.64 -7.34
N THR A 61 9.64 22.31 -6.04
CA THR A 61 10.29 21.10 -5.55
C THR A 61 9.33 20.29 -4.67
N ARG A 62 9.32 18.98 -4.88
CA ARG A 62 8.55 18.05 -4.05
C ARG A 62 9.39 16.82 -3.71
N TYR A 63 9.31 16.42 -2.45
CA TYR A 63 9.89 15.22 -1.90
C TYR A 63 8.79 14.36 -1.29
N SER A 64 9.02 13.06 -1.16
CA SER A 64 8.11 12.14 -0.50
C SER A 64 8.90 11.16 0.34
N MET A 65 8.48 10.95 1.58
CA MET A 65 9.01 9.91 2.46
C MET A 65 7.96 8.83 2.63
N THR A 66 8.28 7.59 2.25
CA THR A 66 7.35 6.46 2.36
C THR A 66 7.84 5.48 3.40
N GLN A 67 7.00 5.21 4.39
CA GLN A 67 7.18 4.24 5.46
C GLN A 67 6.27 3.05 5.16
N TYR A 68 6.85 1.87 4.97
CA TYR A 68 6.10 0.66 4.62
C TYR A 68 6.74 -0.58 5.25
N ALA A 69 5.94 -1.65 5.37
CA ALA A 69 6.43 -2.95 5.81
C ALA A 69 6.47 -3.92 4.62
N ALA A 70 7.66 -4.36 4.24
CA ALA A 70 7.85 -5.23 3.08
C ALA A 70 7.08 -6.55 3.27
N GLY A 71 6.22 -6.90 2.30
CA GLY A 71 5.41 -8.12 2.32
C GLY A 71 6.26 -9.40 2.34
N ALA A 72 7.50 -9.32 1.88
CA ALA A 72 8.46 -10.42 1.93
C ALA A 72 8.83 -10.83 3.37
N LEU A 73 8.86 -9.89 4.32
CA LEU A 73 9.16 -10.18 5.72
C LEU A 73 8.07 -11.06 6.35
N PHE A 74 6.80 -10.73 6.11
CA PHE A 74 5.66 -11.52 6.58
C PHE A 74 5.65 -12.93 5.95
N ARG A 75 5.96 -13.03 4.65
CA ARG A 75 6.09 -14.35 3.99
C ARG A 75 7.22 -15.17 4.60
N TRP A 76 8.39 -14.57 4.82
CA TRP A 76 9.53 -15.24 5.43
C TRP A 76 9.19 -15.77 6.82
N GLN A 77 8.50 -14.99 7.65
CA GLN A 77 8.00 -15.44 8.95
C GLN A 77 7.01 -16.60 8.79
N ALA A 78 6.01 -16.47 7.91
CA ALA A 78 5.01 -17.52 7.65
C ALA A 78 5.63 -18.83 7.12
N TYR A 79 6.76 -18.73 6.41
CA TYR A 79 7.50 -19.89 5.92
C TYR A 79 8.35 -20.56 7.00
N GLY A 80 8.35 -20.06 8.23
CA GLY A 80 9.19 -20.57 9.31
C GLY A 80 10.62 -20.05 9.19
N CYS A 81 10.77 -18.75 9.00
CA CYS A 81 12.07 -18.07 8.97
C CYS A 81 13.01 -18.54 7.85
N GLN A 82 12.46 -18.83 6.67
CA GLN A 82 13.23 -19.32 5.52
C GLN A 82 12.74 -18.72 4.20
N SER A 83 13.58 -18.82 3.17
CA SER A 83 13.20 -18.38 1.82
C SER A 83 12.15 -19.31 1.20
N ALA A 84 11.40 -18.79 0.23
CA ALA A 84 10.48 -19.61 -0.57
C ALA A 84 11.18 -20.80 -1.24
N LYS A 85 12.44 -20.62 -1.67
CA LYS A 85 13.26 -21.69 -2.27
C LYS A 85 13.50 -22.83 -1.27
N LEU A 86 13.89 -22.51 -0.04
CA LEU A 86 14.11 -23.52 1.00
C LEU A 86 12.82 -24.22 1.42
N LEU A 87 11.71 -23.47 1.50
CA LEU A 87 10.41 -24.06 1.77
C LEU A 87 10.00 -25.06 0.68
N LEU A 88 10.13 -24.67 -0.59
CA LEU A 88 9.74 -25.51 -1.74
C LEU A 88 10.57 -26.79 -1.87
N ALA A 89 11.78 -26.83 -1.31
CA ALA A 89 12.62 -28.03 -1.30
C ALA A 89 12.17 -29.07 -0.24
N LYS A 90 11.26 -28.72 0.67
CA LYS A 90 10.78 -29.61 1.73
C LYS A 90 9.50 -30.35 1.31
N PRO A 91 9.27 -31.60 1.78
CA PRO A 91 7.99 -32.28 1.61
C PRO A 91 6.83 -31.40 2.14
N GLY A 92 5.77 -31.24 1.34
CA GLY A 92 4.63 -30.39 1.67
C GLY A 92 4.86 -28.88 1.53
N GLY A 93 6.08 -28.44 1.17
CA GLY A 93 6.44 -27.03 1.06
C GLY A 93 5.60 -26.23 0.06
N ALA A 94 5.25 -26.84 -1.08
CA ALA A 94 4.38 -26.23 -2.08
C ALA A 94 2.97 -25.96 -1.52
N ALA A 95 2.38 -26.92 -0.81
CA ALA A 95 1.07 -26.76 -0.19
C ALA A 95 1.10 -25.69 0.92
N LEU A 96 2.16 -25.67 1.73
CA LEU A 96 2.33 -24.66 2.77
C LEU A 96 2.47 -23.25 2.17
N LYS A 97 3.26 -23.12 1.10
CA LYS A 97 3.42 -21.86 0.37
C LYS A 97 2.11 -21.38 -0.21
N ALA A 98 1.35 -22.26 -0.88
CA ALA A 98 0.05 -21.93 -1.46
C ALA A 98 -0.94 -21.46 -0.40
N LYS A 99 -0.99 -22.15 0.75
CA LYS A 99 -1.83 -21.76 1.90
C LYS A 99 -1.57 -20.32 2.36
N PHE A 100 -0.31 -19.89 2.44
CA PHE A 100 0.03 -18.55 2.93
C PHE A 100 0.02 -17.46 1.87
N ASP A 101 0.43 -17.77 0.64
CA ASP A 101 0.45 -16.77 -0.43
C ASP A 101 -0.93 -16.48 -1.01
N GLY A 102 -1.80 -17.50 -1.01
CA GLY A 102 -3.10 -17.49 -1.67
C GLY A 102 -2.98 -17.29 -3.18
N GLU A 103 -4.13 -17.07 -3.81
CA GLU A 103 -4.18 -16.72 -5.23
C GLU A 103 -3.59 -15.31 -5.48
N PRO A 104 -2.94 -15.08 -6.64
CA PRO A 104 -2.49 -13.75 -7.03
C PRO A 104 -3.61 -12.72 -6.92
N GLY A 105 -3.36 -11.61 -6.24
CA GLY A 105 -4.33 -10.52 -6.07
C GLY A 105 -5.37 -10.73 -4.95
N ALA A 106 -5.61 -11.97 -4.49
CA ALA A 106 -6.61 -12.24 -3.45
C ALA A 106 -6.37 -11.45 -2.15
N ARG A 107 -5.11 -11.34 -1.73
CA ARG A 107 -4.74 -10.56 -0.53
C ARG A 107 -4.98 -9.05 -0.70
N ALA A 108 -4.83 -8.51 -1.91
CA ALA A 108 -5.09 -7.11 -2.19
C ALA A 108 -6.60 -6.84 -2.21
N ALA A 109 -7.38 -7.72 -2.86
CA ALA A 109 -8.83 -7.63 -2.87
C ALA A 109 -9.42 -7.74 -1.45
N TRP A 110 -8.95 -8.71 -0.66
CA TRP A 110 -9.33 -8.84 0.75
C TRP A 110 -9.00 -7.58 1.55
N ALA A 111 -7.78 -7.04 1.42
CA ALA A 111 -7.37 -5.84 2.15
C ALA A 111 -8.20 -4.60 1.77
N LEU A 112 -8.59 -4.46 0.49
CA LEU A 112 -9.50 -3.39 0.07
C LEU A 112 -10.90 -3.56 0.68
N GLY A 113 -11.39 -4.80 0.80
CA GLY A 113 -12.66 -5.10 1.47
C GLY A 113 -12.65 -4.89 2.99
N LEU A 114 -11.52 -4.49 3.59
CA LEU A 114 -11.47 -4.03 4.98
C LEU A 114 -11.79 -2.54 5.13
N LEU A 115 -11.91 -1.80 4.03
CA LEU A 115 -12.29 -0.38 4.04
C LEU A 115 -13.82 -0.28 4.02
N SER A 116 -14.37 0.62 4.84
CA SER A 116 -15.80 0.96 4.80
C SER A 116 -16.13 1.84 3.59
N GLU A 117 -17.36 1.74 3.10
CA GLU A 117 -17.90 2.72 2.16
C GLU A 117 -18.32 4.00 2.92
N ALA A 118 -18.23 5.16 2.27
CA ALA A 118 -18.38 6.46 2.95
C ALA A 118 -19.81 6.69 3.49
N ASP A 119 -20.80 6.08 2.86
CA ASP A 119 -22.21 6.06 3.23
C ASP A 119 -22.54 5.04 4.34
N GLU A 120 -21.68 4.05 4.56
CA GLU A 120 -21.79 3.07 5.65
C GLU A 120 -21.12 3.57 6.94
N LEU A 121 -20.29 4.61 6.88
CA LEU A 121 -19.48 5.09 8.00
C LEU A 121 -20.29 5.49 9.24
N GLU A 122 -21.51 6.02 9.07
CA GLU A 122 -22.38 6.37 10.20
C GLU A 122 -22.95 5.12 10.91
N ALA A 123 -23.03 3.97 10.24
CA ALA A 123 -23.42 2.69 10.83
C ALA A 123 -22.26 1.96 11.53
N ASP A 124 -21.02 2.33 11.19
CA ASP A 124 -19.78 1.77 11.76
C ASP A 124 -19.30 2.48 13.05
N ARG A 125 -20.01 3.52 13.51
CA ARG A 125 -19.73 4.25 14.75
C ARG A 125 -20.28 3.54 15.99
#